data_AF-A0A149VTH7-F1
#
_entry.id   AF-A0A149VTH7-F1
#
_cell.length_a   1.000
_cell.length_b   1.000
_cell.length_c   1.000
_cell.angle_alpha   90.00
_cell.angle_beta   90.00
_cell.angle_gamma   90.00
#
_symmetry.space_group_name_H-M   'P 1'
#
loop_
_entity.id
_entity.type
_entity.pdbx_description
1 polymer ?
#
loop_
_entity_poly.entity_id
_entity_poly.type
_entity_poly.pdbx_seq_one_letter_code
_entity_poly.pdbx_strand_id
1 'polypeptide(L)'
;MTVNQRRGLYGVIVGFIINLVCDLVLGVNVEVYKGIATFNVLWMIDVFFVPFGVGYVTSRIYGEKGGRYVACLPPLLLRPLSYLYLHYIAHPMGDFFLQLNLYYWGPMLILVVESANFGGIIGEVMAGVLGKKPQKKTELSA
;
A
#
# COMPACT_ATOMS: atom_id res chain seq x y z
N MET A 1 -20.98 8.47 7.80
CA MET A 1 -19.75 7.71 8.05
C MET A 1 -19.56 7.54 9.55
N THR A 2 -19.30 6.32 10.01
CA THR A 2 -18.91 6.05 11.40
C THR A 2 -17.53 6.65 11.70
N VAL A 3 -17.17 6.86 12.97
CA VAL A 3 -15.86 7.40 13.37
C VAL A 3 -14.71 6.54 12.80
N ASN A 4 -14.91 5.22 12.78
CA ASN A 4 -13.92 4.24 12.34
C ASN A 4 -13.73 4.30 10.81
N GLN A 5 -14.81 4.48 10.05
CA GLN A 5 -14.74 4.72 8.60
C GLN A 5 -13.98 6.00 8.26
N ARG A 6 -14.18 7.08 9.03
CA ARG A 6 -13.43 8.34 8.83
C ARG A 6 -11.93 8.12 9.07
N ARG A 7 -11.55 7.45 10.16
CA ARG A 7 -10.15 7.14 10.47
C ARG A 7 -9.50 6.24 9.42
N GLY A 8 -10.22 5.25 8.92
CA GLY A 8 -9.78 4.40 7.82
C GLY A 8 -9.53 5.21 6.55
N LEU A 9 -10.49 6.04 6.15
CA LEU A 9 -10.36 6.91 4.98
C LEU A 9 -9.15 7.86 5.13
N TYR A 10 -9.00 8.52 6.28
CA TYR A 10 -7.85 9.38 6.55
C TYR A 10 -6.54 8.60 6.49
N GLY A 11 -6.47 7.40 7.06
CA GLY A 11 -5.29 6.54 7.01
C GLY A 11 -4.91 6.15 5.59
N VAL A 12 -5.89 5.85 4.73
CA VAL A 12 -5.66 5.53 3.32
C VAL A 12 -5.17 6.76 2.56
N ILE A 13 -5.80 7.92 2.74
CA ILE A 13 -5.41 9.16 2.06
C ILE A 13 -3.99 9.57 2.47
N VAL A 14 -3.69 9.56 3.77
CA VAL A 14 -2.35 9.90 4.26
C VAL A 14 -1.31 8.90 3.75
N GLY A 15 -1.62 7.61 3.80
CA GLY A 15 -0.73 6.58 3.25
C GLY A 15 -0.50 6.75 1.75
N PHE A 16 -1.53 7.10 0.99
CA PHE A 16 -1.44 7.31 -0.45
C PHE A 16 -0.55 8.51 -0.78
N ILE A 17 -0.72 9.63 -0.05
CA ILE A 17 0.10 10.82 -0.23
C ILE A 17 1.56 10.53 0.13
N ILE A 18 1.83 9.84 1.25
CA ILE A 18 3.20 9.48 1.64
C ILE A 18 3.84 8.61 0.57
N ASN A 19 3.12 7.59 0.09
CA ASN A 19 3.62 6.69 -0.94
C ASN A 19 3.95 7.45 -2.24
N LEU A 20 3.03 8.31 -2.69
CA LEU A 20 3.24 9.16 -3.87
C LEU A 20 4.44 10.09 -3.71
N VAL A 21 4.61 10.74 -2.55
CA VAL A 21 5.74 11.62 -2.30
C VAL A 21 7.06 10.83 -2.29
N CYS A 22 7.08 9.64 -1.68
CA CYS A 22 8.26 8.77 -1.69
C CYS A 22 8.62 8.32 -3.12
N ASP A 23 7.64 7.89 -3.91
CA ASP A 23 7.84 7.55 -5.33
C ASP A 23 8.44 8.73 -6.11
N LEU A 24 7.92 9.95 -5.90
CA LEU A 24 8.41 11.17 -6.54
C LEU A 24 9.85 11.52 -6.11
N VAL A 25 10.20 11.33 -4.84
CA VAL A 25 11.54 11.62 -4.30
C VAL A 25 12.56 10.59 -4.77
N LEU A 26 12.17 9.30 -4.84
CA LEU A 26 13.03 8.23 -5.31
C LEU A 26 13.22 8.29 -6.83
N GLY A 27 12.23 8.78 -7.57
CA GLY A 27 12.28 8.91 -9.04
C GLY A 27 12.42 7.57 -9.75
N VAL A 28 12.11 6.46 -9.06
CA VAL A 28 12.21 5.11 -9.59
C VAL A 28 10.86 4.73 -10.20
N ASN A 29 10.86 4.40 -11.49
CA ASN A 29 9.68 3.83 -12.14
C ASN A 29 9.69 2.32 -11.94
N VAL A 30 9.16 1.87 -10.80
CA VAL A 30 9.13 0.46 -10.40
C VAL A 30 8.36 -0.40 -11.40
N GLU A 31 7.41 0.20 -12.09
CA GLU A 31 6.52 -0.40 -13.08
C GLU A 31 7.22 -0.78 -14.39
N VAL A 32 8.35 -0.12 -14.70
CA VAL A 32 9.06 -0.29 -15.98
C VAL A 32 10.24 -1.24 -15.79
N TYR A 33 10.14 -2.41 -16.41
CA TYR A 33 11.24 -3.37 -16.46
C TYR A 33 12.29 -2.95 -17.50
N LYS A 34 13.54 -2.72 -17.06
CA LYS A 34 14.68 -2.33 -17.90
C LYS A 34 15.81 -3.37 -17.89
N GLY A 35 15.50 -4.63 -17.57
CA GLY A 35 16.50 -5.70 -17.39
C GLY A 35 17.05 -5.78 -15.96
N ILE A 36 18.20 -6.44 -15.75
CA ILE A 36 18.74 -6.69 -14.40
C ILE A 36 19.11 -5.41 -13.64
N ALA A 37 19.41 -4.32 -14.36
CA ALA A 37 19.69 -3.01 -13.78
C ALA A 37 18.47 -2.37 -13.09
N THR A 38 17.27 -2.93 -13.29
CA THR A 38 16.03 -2.52 -12.58
C THR A 38 16.15 -2.78 -11.08
N PHE A 39 16.80 -3.89 -10.68
CA PHE A 39 16.92 -4.32 -9.29
C PHE A 39 18.08 -3.63 -8.56
N ASN A 40 18.02 -2.30 -8.50
CA ASN A 40 18.99 -1.51 -7.74
C ASN A 40 18.49 -1.22 -6.31
N VAL A 41 19.36 -0.62 -5.49
CA VAL A 41 19.04 -0.34 -4.08
C VAL A 41 17.83 0.60 -3.94
N LEU A 42 17.66 1.58 -4.83
CA LEU A 42 16.52 2.49 -4.79
C LEU A 42 15.21 1.76 -5.09
N TRP A 43 15.23 0.84 -6.06
CA TRP A 43 14.09 -0.05 -6.34
C TRP A 43 13.74 -0.91 -5.12
N MET A 44 14.73 -1.46 -4.41
CA MET A 44 14.47 -2.23 -3.19
C MET A 44 13.85 -1.37 -2.08
N ILE A 45 14.32 -0.13 -1.93
CA ILE A 45 13.74 0.82 -0.97
C ILE A 45 12.28 1.10 -1.31
N ASP A 46 11.98 1.32 -2.59
CA ASP A 46 10.64 1.64 -3.08
C ASP A 46 9.66 0.45 -3.00
N VAL A 47 10.15 -0.77 -3.20
CA VAL A 47 9.31 -1.98 -3.16
C VAL A 47 9.07 -2.48 -1.74
N PHE A 48 10.06 -2.36 -0.85
CA PHE A 48 9.99 -2.94 0.49
C PHE A 48 9.81 -1.89 1.58
N PHE A 49 10.70 -0.90 1.65
CA PHE A 49 10.76 0.01 2.80
C PHE A 49 9.68 1.10 2.76
N VAL A 50 9.41 1.67 1.59
CA VAL A 50 8.35 2.67 1.42
C VAL A 50 6.98 2.07 1.75
N PRO A 51 6.55 0.93 1.16
CA PRO A 51 5.23 0.38 1.41
C PRO A 51 5.10 -0.11 2.85
N PHE A 52 6.17 -0.65 3.43
CA PHE A 52 6.23 -0.97 4.85
C PHE A 52 5.96 0.24 5.75
N GLY A 53 6.64 1.36 5.51
CA GLY A 53 6.43 2.59 6.27
C GLY A 53 5.01 3.14 6.10
N VAL A 54 4.50 3.14 4.86
CA VAL A 54 3.13 3.55 4.53
C VAL A 54 2.12 2.68 5.27
N GLY A 55 2.28 1.35 5.21
CA GLY A 55 1.39 0.40 5.88
C GLY A 55 1.40 0.57 7.40
N TYR A 56 2.57 0.81 7.99
CA TYR A 56 2.70 1.14 9.41
C TYR A 56 1.92 2.40 9.80
N VAL A 57 2.11 3.49 9.05
CA VAL A 57 1.44 4.77 9.32
C VAL A 57 -0.08 4.65 9.14
N THR A 58 -0.55 4.04 8.04
CA THR A 58 -1.97 3.84 7.77
C THR A 58 -2.64 3.01 8.87
N SER A 59 -2.01 1.92 9.30
CA SER A 59 -2.52 1.07 10.40
C SER A 59 -2.58 1.81 11.74
N ARG A 60 -1.56 2.63 12.05
CA ARG A 60 -1.54 3.49 13.25
C ARG A 60 -2.66 4.52 13.26
N ILE A 61 -2.97 5.14 12.13
CA ILE A 61 -4.05 6.13 12.01
C ILE A 61 -5.42 5.46 12.22
N TYR A 62 -5.61 4.27 11.63
CA TYR A 62 -6.82 3.49 11.78
C TYR A 62 -7.04 3.10 13.26
N GLY A 63 -6.01 2.54 13.91
CA GLY A 63 -5.99 2.32 15.37
C GLY A 63 -6.98 1.28 15.89
N GLU A 64 -7.56 0.47 15.00
CA GLU A 64 -8.54 -0.57 15.31
C GLU A 64 -8.18 -1.91 14.64
N LYS A 65 -8.95 -2.96 14.94
CA LYS A 65 -8.73 -4.29 14.35
C LYS A 65 -8.98 -4.24 12.84
N GLY A 66 -8.01 -4.71 12.05
CA GLY A 66 -8.10 -4.73 10.59
C GLY A 66 -7.34 -3.61 9.88
N GLY A 67 -6.54 -2.83 10.61
CA GLY A 67 -5.56 -1.89 10.04
C GLY A 67 -4.60 -2.54 9.05
N ARG A 68 -4.29 -3.84 9.18
CA ARG A 68 -3.52 -4.60 8.17
C ARG A 68 -4.17 -4.63 6.78
N TYR A 69 -5.49 -4.73 6.71
CA TYR A 69 -6.20 -4.73 5.43
C TYR A 69 -6.26 -3.32 4.84
N VAL A 70 -6.42 -2.31 5.70
CA VAL A 70 -6.43 -0.90 5.29
C VAL A 70 -5.05 -0.45 4.83
N ALA A 71 -3.98 -0.98 5.43
CA ALA A 71 -2.59 -0.72 5.07
C ALA A 71 -2.21 -1.18 3.65
N CYS A 72 -2.90 -2.17 3.10
CA CYS A 72 -2.70 -2.63 1.73
C CYS A 72 -3.32 -1.69 0.68
N LEU A 73 -4.32 -0.89 1.04
CA LEU A 73 -5.06 -0.07 0.08
C LEU A 73 -4.20 1.03 -0.57
N PRO A 74 -3.38 1.82 0.15
CA PRO A 74 -2.55 2.84 -0.46
C PRO A 74 -1.65 2.34 -1.60
N PRO A 75 -0.79 1.31 -1.41
CA PRO A 75 0.03 0.80 -2.50
C PRO A 75 -0.79 0.11 -3.59
N LEU A 76 -1.87 -0.60 -3.22
CA LEU A 76 -2.73 -1.28 -4.18
C LEU A 76 -3.45 -0.30 -5.12
N LEU A 77 -3.76 0.91 -4.65
CA LEU A 77 -4.35 1.96 -5.49
C LEU A 77 -3.30 2.72 -6.29
N LEU A 78 -2.15 3.02 -5.68
CA LEU A 78 -1.13 3.84 -6.33
C LEU A 78 -0.42 3.12 -7.47
N ARG A 79 -0.05 1.85 -7.31
CA ARG A 79 0.73 1.12 -8.33
C ARG A 79 -0.04 0.92 -9.64
N PRO A 80 -1.33 0.55 -9.66
CA PRO A 80 -2.12 0.54 -10.89
C PRO A 80 -2.30 1.93 -11.50
N LEU A 81 -2.45 2.98 -10.67
CA LEU A 81 -2.61 4.35 -11.16
C LEU A 81 -1.32 4.85 -11.84
N SER A 82 -0.17 4.62 -11.21
CA SER A 82 1.16 4.91 -11.76
C SER A 82 1.39 4.16 -13.07
N TYR A 83 1.00 2.88 -13.12
CA TYR A 83 1.07 2.06 -14.32
C TYR A 83 0.23 2.63 -15.49
N LEU A 84 -1.01 3.04 -15.20
CA LEU A 84 -1.89 3.69 -16.17
C LEU A 84 -1.31 5.03 -16.65
N TYR A 85 -0.78 5.84 -15.74
CA TYR A 85 -0.15 7.12 -16.07
C TYR A 85 1.04 6.95 -17.03
N LEU A 86 1.94 6.02 -16.71
CA LEU A 86 3.12 5.75 -17.52
C LEU A 86 2.76 5.25 -18.92
N HIS A 87 1.71 4.43 -19.04
CA HIS A 87 1.28 3.86 -20.31
C HIS A 87 0.50 4.86 -21.18
N TYR A 88 -0.49 5.56 -20.63
CA TYR A 88 -1.35 6.44 -21.43
C TYR A 88 -0.77 7.83 -21.68
N ILE A 89 0.08 8.34 -20.77
CA ILE A 89 0.57 9.73 -20.83
C ILE A 89 2.05 9.78 -21.15
N ALA A 90 2.89 8.95 -20.50
CA ALA A 90 4.34 9.06 -20.66
C ALA A 90 4.89 8.27 -21.87
N HIS A 91 4.34 7.10 -22.18
CA HIS A 91 4.79 6.23 -23.29
C HIS A 91 3.61 5.56 -24.01
N PRO A 92 2.86 6.30 -24.86
CA PRO A 92 1.69 5.77 -25.55
C PRO A 92 2.11 4.76 -26.62
N MET A 93 2.21 3.48 -26.24
CA MET A 93 2.39 2.35 -27.15
C MET A 93 1.10 1.54 -27.19
N GLY A 94 0.57 1.32 -28.40
CA GLY A 94 -0.85 1.08 -28.67
C GLY A 94 -1.50 -0.23 -28.21
N ASP A 95 -0.83 -1.10 -27.44
CA ASP A 95 -1.39 -2.40 -27.05
C ASP A 95 -1.26 -2.70 -25.55
N PHE A 96 -2.26 -2.23 -24.80
CA PHE A 96 -2.37 -2.29 -23.34
C PHE A 96 -2.24 -3.71 -22.73
N PHE A 97 -2.85 -4.73 -23.36
CA PHE A 97 -2.88 -6.09 -22.81
C PHE A 97 -1.69 -6.97 -23.25
N LEU A 98 -1.09 -6.73 -24.42
CA LEU A 98 -0.05 -7.59 -24.99
C LEU A 98 1.38 -7.15 -24.61
N GLN A 99 1.59 -5.88 -24.26
CA GLN A 99 2.86 -5.38 -23.70
C GLN A 99 2.89 -5.35 -22.17
N LEU A 100 1.82 -5.88 -21.56
CA LEU A 100 1.73 -6.04 -20.13
C LEU A 100 2.83 -7.01 -19.71
N ASN A 101 3.94 -6.48 -19.15
CA ASN A 101 4.94 -7.27 -18.45
C ASN A 101 4.35 -7.80 -17.13
N LEU A 102 3.19 -8.46 -17.21
CA LEU A 102 2.39 -8.96 -16.09
C LEU A 102 3.20 -9.99 -15.28
N TYR A 103 4.12 -10.69 -15.96
CA TYR A 103 5.09 -11.58 -15.34
C TYR A 103 6.03 -10.87 -14.34
N TYR A 104 6.32 -9.58 -14.56
CA TYR A 104 7.14 -8.76 -13.67
C TYR A 104 6.29 -7.91 -12.72
N TRP A 105 5.28 -7.23 -13.27
CA TRP A 105 4.44 -6.31 -12.51
C TRP A 105 3.56 -7.03 -11.49
N GLY A 106 3.01 -8.21 -11.81
CA GLY A 106 2.18 -8.99 -10.88
C GLY A 106 2.92 -9.37 -9.59
N PRO A 107 4.08 -10.03 -9.66
CA PRO A 107 4.91 -10.32 -8.49
C PRO A 107 5.37 -9.05 -7.77
N MET A 108 5.73 -7.98 -8.50
CA MET A 108 6.09 -6.69 -7.89
C MET A 108 4.94 -6.13 -7.06
N LEU A 109 3.72 -6.11 -7.59
CA LEU A 109 2.53 -5.66 -6.88
C LEU A 109 2.31 -6.47 -5.60
N ILE A 110 2.45 -7.79 -5.67
CA ILE A 110 2.34 -8.67 -4.50
C ILE A 110 3.40 -8.31 -3.46
N LEU A 111 4.66 -8.10 -3.85
CA LEU A 111 5.73 -7.72 -2.93
C LEU A 111 5.45 -6.39 -2.22
N VAL A 112 4.99 -5.39 -2.97
CA VAL A 112 4.64 -4.07 -2.42
C VAL A 112 3.46 -4.21 -1.43
N VAL A 113 2.43 -4.97 -1.78
CA VAL A 113 1.26 -5.20 -0.93
C VAL A 113 1.64 -5.96 0.34
N GLU A 114 2.42 -7.03 0.23
CA GLU A 114 2.87 -7.80 1.40
C GLU A 114 3.81 -6.99 2.30
N SER A 115 4.68 -6.16 1.71
CA SER A 115 5.54 -5.25 2.48
C SER A 115 4.71 -4.26 3.30
N ALA A 116 3.65 -3.70 2.71
CA ALA A 116 2.71 -2.85 3.43
C ALA A 116 1.87 -3.61 4.47
N ASN A 117 1.51 -4.86 4.19
CA ASN A 117 0.83 -5.74 5.13
C ASN A 117 1.69 -5.99 6.39
N PHE A 118 2.99 -6.26 6.22
CA PHE A 118 3.93 -6.39 7.34
C PHE A 118 4.01 -5.11 8.19
N GLY A 119 4.13 -3.95 7.54
CA GLY A 119 4.06 -2.66 8.22
C GLY A 119 2.75 -2.46 8.98
N GLY A 120 1.63 -2.85 8.36
CA GLY A 120 0.30 -2.79 8.95
C GLY A 120 0.14 -3.65 10.19
N ILE A 121 0.64 -4.90 10.16
CA ILE A 121 0.67 -5.82 11.31
C ILE A 121 1.46 -5.22 12.46
N ILE A 122 2.66 -4.69 12.20
CA ILE A 122 3.49 -4.05 13.23
C ILE A 122 2.79 -2.81 13.80
N GLY A 123 2.12 -2.03 12.96
CA GLY A 123 1.30 -0.90 13.38
C GLY A 123 0.17 -1.31 14.35
N GLU A 124 -0.51 -2.43 14.08
CA GLU A 124 -1.56 -2.97 14.95
C GLU A 124 -1.00 -3.49 16.28
N VAL A 125 0.15 -4.17 16.24
CA VAL A 125 0.85 -4.69 17.43
C VAL A 125 1.23 -3.53 18.35
N MET A 126 1.88 -2.49 17.81
CA MET A 126 2.29 -1.33 18.58
C MET A 126 1.11 -0.51 19.12
N ALA A 127 -0.02 -0.49 18.41
CA ALA A 127 -1.24 0.14 18.89
C ALA A 127 -1.96 -0.68 20.01
N GLY A 128 -1.46 -1.89 20.34
CA GLY A 128 -2.02 -2.75 21.39
C GLY A 128 -3.40 -3.31 21.05
N VAL A 129 -3.79 -3.30 19.77
CA VAL A 129 -5.14 -3.68 19.31
C VAL A 129 -5.29 -5.21 19.26
N LEU A 130 -4.22 -5.93 18.90
CA LEU A 130 -4.21 -7.40 18.83
C LEU A 130 -4.53 -8.07 20.18
N GLY A 131 -4.24 -7.41 21.31
CA GLY A 131 -4.54 -7.90 22.65
C GLY A 131 -5.93 -7.56 23.20
N LYS A 132 -6.68 -6.62 22.57
CA LYS A 132 -8.00 -6.23 23.07
C LYS A 132 -9.04 -7.29 22.71
N LYS A 133 -9.55 -8.03 23.72
CA LYS A 133 -10.74 -8.88 23.57
C LYS A 133 -11.91 -8.01 23.06
N PRO A 134 -12.76 -8.50 22.14
CA PRO A 134 -13.96 -7.77 21.76
C PRO A 134 -14.79 -7.57 23.03
N GLN A 135 -15.10 -6.31 23.38
CA GLN A 135 -16.11 -6.06 24.42
C GLN A 135 -17.42 -6.66 23.91
N LYS A 136 -17.82 -7.76 24.54
CA LYS A 136 -19.12 -8.39 24.34
C LYS A 136 -20.15 -7.30 24.65
N LYS A 137 -20.88 -6.85 23.64
CA LYS A 137 -22.04 -5.96 23.80
C LYS A 137 -23.13 -6.78 24.50
N THR A 138 -23.01 -6.92 25.82
CA THR A 138 -24.04 -7.51 26.68
C THR A 138 -25.05 -6.41 26.98
N GLU A 139 -25.88 -6.08 25.99
CA GLU A 139 -27.24 -5.60 26.23
C GLU A 139 -28.07 -6.90 26.24
N LEU A 140 -28.27 -7.57 27.38
CA LEU A 140 -29.28 -7.21 28.38
C LEU A 140 -30.54 -6.61 27.74
N SER A 141 -31.09 -7.34 26.77
CA SER A 141 -32.52 -7.32 26.51
C SER A 141 -33.17 -8.24 27.55
N ALA A 142 -33.44 -7.68 28.72
CA ALA A 142 -34.30 -8.24 29.76
C ALA A 142 -35.21 -7.12 30.26
#